data_AF-A0A024TSD7-F1
#
_entry.id   AF-A0A024TSD7-F1
#
_cell.length_a   1.000
_cell.length_b   1.000
_cell.length_c   1.000
_cell.angle_alpha   90.00
_cell.angle_beta   90.00
_cell.angle_gamma   90.00
#
_symmetry.space_group_name_H-M   'P 1'
#
loop_
_entity.id
_entity.type
_entity.pdbx_description
1 polymer ?
#
loop_
_entity_poly.entity_id
_entity_poly.type
_entity_poly.pdbx_seq_one_letter_code
_entity_poly.pdbx_strand_id
1 'polypeptide(L)'
;MKLALALLFLIFIQETTGASTSYDCIKGKDFLHHGDLSNSAIDTIDECKAACTSDDMCNALAFTKNRCYLKVVAQDDVLTKVVHKKDVVTCVLSGRQSSKEKHIRRGRFH
;
A
#
# COMPACT_ATOMS: atom_id res chain seq x y z
N MET A 1 3.74 -61.15 -5.96
CA MET A 1 3.58 -60.18 -4.84
C MET A 1 4.80 -59.28 -4.77
N LYS A 2 4.59 -58.02 -4.32
CA LYS A 2 5.53 -56.91 -4.03
C LYS A 2 5.41 -55.77 -5.05
N LEU A 3 4.28 -55.06 -4.99
CA LEU A 3 4.00 -53.85 -4.17
C LEU A 3 4.48 -52.58 -4.89
N ALA A 4 3.55 -51.95 -5.61
CA ALA A 4 3.62 -50.53 -5.89
C ALA A 4 3.53 -49.76 -4.57
N LEU A 5 4.58 -49.03 -4.20
CA LEU A 5 4.54 -48.10 -3.07
C LEU A 5 4.48 -46.67 -3.63
N ALA A 6 3.32 -46.33 -4.17
CA ALA A 6 2.95 -44.94 -4.40
C ALA A 6 2.70 -44.30 -3.03
N LEU A 7 3.77 -43.78 -2.41
CA LEU A 7 3.67 -42.92 -1.23
C LEU A 7 3.12 -41.57 -1.69
N LEU A 8 1.81 -41.46 -1.58
CA LEU A 8 1.01 -40.24 -1.52
C LEU A 8 1.58 -39.26 -0.48
N PHE A 9 2.64 -38.53 -0.83
CA PHE A 9 2.85 -37.23 -0.22
C PHE A 9 1.89 -36.27 -0.91
N LEU A 10 0.75 -36.04 -0.25
CA LEU A 10 -0.09 -34.87 -0.44
C LEU A 10 0.83 -33.64 -0.27
N ILE A 11 1.39 -33.16 -1.39
CA ILE A 11 2.08 -31.89 -1.43
C ILE A 11 1.00 -30.85 -1.17
N PHE A 12 0.88 -30.40 0.08
CA PHE A 12 0.13 -29.19 0.42
C PHE A 12 0.85 -28.05 -0.30
N ILE A 13 0.37 -27.70 -1.49
CA ILE A 13 0.69 -26.42 -2.12
C ILE A 13 0.00 -25.37 -1.25
N GLN A 14 0.72 -24.83 -0.26
CA GLN A 14 0.32 -23.59 0.40
C GLN A 14 0.53 -22.49 -0.63
N GLU A 15 -0.51 -22.22 -1.39
CA GLU A 15 -0.61 -21.03 -2.22
C GLU A 15 -0.63 -19.86 -1.26
N THR A 16 0.53 -19.22 -1.08
CA THR A 16 0.62 -17.98 -0.34
C THR A 16 -0.19 -16.97 -1.12
N THR A 17 -1.44 -16.76 -0.72
CA THR A 17 -2.20 -15.57 -1.09
C THR A 17 -1.46 -14.40 -0.46
N GLY A 18 -0.42 -13.91 -1.15
CA GLY A 18 0.19 -12.63 -0.83
C GLY A 18 -0.96 -11.63 -0.80
N ALA A 19 -1.15 -10.94 0.31
CA ALA A 19 -2.16 -9.91 0.44
C ALA A 19 -2.03 -8.98 -0.77
N SER A 20 -3.05 -8.98 -1.63
CA SER A 20 -3.07 -8.10 -2.82
C SER A 20 -3.42 -6.69 -2.35
N THR A 21 -2.46 -6.03 -1.71
CA THR A 21 -2.62 -4.64 -1.26
C THR A 21 -2.45 -3.71 -2.46
N SER A 22 -3.47 -2.89 -2.74
CA SER A 22 -3.43 -1.91 -3.83
C SER A 22 -2.95 -0.54 -3.32
N TYR A 23 -2.38 0.25 -4.22
CA TYR A 23 -1.88 1.59 -3.94
C TYR A 23 -2.37 2.61 -4.97
N ASP A 24 -2.83 3.76 -4.48
CA ASP A 24 -3.13 4.94 -5.28
C ASP A 24 -1.91 5.86 -5.27
N CYS A 25 -1.24 6.00 -6.41
CA CYS A 25 0.01 6.75 -6.53
C CYS A 25 -0.17 8.09 -7.26
N ILE A 26 0.42 9.15 -6.70
CA ILE A 26 0.38 10.51 -7.22
C ILE A 26 1.82 10.98 -7.46
N LYS A 27 2.14 11.27 -8.72
CA LYS A 27 3.44 11.83 -9.10
C LYS A 27 3.53 13.32 -8.76
N GLY A 28 4.74 13.79 -8.47
CA GLY A 28 5.00 15.20 -8.21
C GLY A 28 4.42 15.68 -6.87
N LYS A 29 4.20 14.76 -5.92
CA LYS A 29 3.53 15.00 -4.65
C LYS A 29 4.29 14.38 -3.50
N ASP A 30 4.20 14.99 -2.33
CA ASP A 30 4.83 14.51 -1.10
C ASP A 30 4.00 14.89 0.14
N PHE A 31 4.01 14.01 1.14
CA PHE A 31 3.61 14.33 2.53
C PHE A 31 4.83 14.88 3.27
N LEU A 32 5.31 16.03 2.81
CA LEU A 32 6.57 16.61 3.26
C LEU A 32 6.52 16.89 4.78
N HIS A 33 7.48 16.34 5.52
CA HIS A 33 7.58 16.45 6.99
C HIS A 33 6.36 15.92 7.76
N HIS A 34 5.58 15.03 7.15
CA HIS A 34 4.37 14.48 7.76
C HIS A 34 4.38 12.95 7.71
N GLY A 35 4.04 12.35 8.86
CA GLY A 35 3.77 10.92 8.97
C GLY A 35 4.96 9.98 8.82
N ASP A 36 6.21 10.45 8.80
CA ASP A 36 7.38 9.58 8.61
C ASP A 36 7.54 8.52 9.71
N LEU A 37 7.57 7.24 9.32
CA LEU A 37 7.86 6.10 10.19
C LEU A 37 9.35 5.73 10.12
N SER A 38 9.85 5.57 8.89
CA SER A 38 11.21 5.13 8.61
C SER A 38 11.63 5.50 7.19
N ASN A 39 12.91 5.35 6.88
CA ASN A 39 13.39 5.46 5.52
C ASN A 39 14.51 4.46 5.21
N SER A 40 14.59 4.03 3.96
CA SER A 40 15.57 3.05 3.49
C SER A 40 16.01 3.37 2.05
N ALA A 41 17.24 2.98 1.72
CA ALA A 41 17.74 3.02 0.34
C ALA A 41 17.20 1.80 -0.39
N ILE A 42 16.37 2.03 -1.41
CA ILE A 42 15.62 1.02 -2.16
C ILE A 42 15.56 1.47 -3.61
N ASP A 43 15.74 0.56 -4.56
CA ASP A 43 15.92 0.93 -5.97
C ASP A 43 14.61 1.17 -6.71
N THR A 44 13.52 0.55 -6.27
CA THR A 44 12.24 0.60 -6.97
C THR A 44 11.09 1.01 -6.05
N ILE A 45 10.06 1.62 -6.67
CA ILE A 45 8.84 1.97 -5.95
C ILE A 45 8.06 0.74 -5.49
N ASP A 46 8.17 -0.38 -6.21
CA ASP A 46 7.44 -1.60 -5.87
C ASP A 46 8.06 -2.30 -4.66
N GLU A 47 9.38 -2.27 -4.50
CA GLU A 47 10.04 -2.66 -3.24
C GLU A 47 9.61 -1.76 -2.08
N CYS A 48 9.43 -0.46 -2.31
CA CYS A 48 8.93 0.47 -1.29
C CYS A 48 7.48 0.15 -0.89
N LYS A 49 6.61 -0.22 -1.85
CA LYS A 49 5.25 -0.71 -1.57
C LYS A 49 5.28 -2.02 -0.79
N ALA A 50 6.16 -2.95 -1.14
CA ALA A 50 6.31 -4.21 -0.42
C ALA A 50 6.76 -3.99 1.03
N ALA A 51 7.70 -3.06 1.25
CA ALA A 51 8.14 -2.66 2.58
C ALA A 51 7.00 -2.06 3.39
N CYS A 52 6.21 -1.15 2.79
CA CYS A 52 5.03 -0.58 3.44
C CYS A 52 3.94 -1.63 3.71
N THR A 53 3.73 -2.58 2.81
CA THR A 53 2.75 -3.67 3.02
C THR A 53 3.17 -4.61 4.15
N SER A 54 4.47 -4.73 4.40
CA SER A 54 5.02 -5.56 5.47
C SER A 54 5.04 -4.86 6.83
N ASP A 55 4.76 -3.56 6.88
CA ASP A 55 4.71 -2.75 8.10
C ASP A 55 3.25 -2.40 8.42
N ASP A 56 2.70 -2.98 9.50
CA ASP A 56 1.30 -2.81 9.90
C ASP A 56 0.91 -1.35 10.17
N MET A 57 1.87 -0.48 10.51
CA MET A 57 1.62 0.94 10.75
C MET A 57 1.62 1.75 9.45
N CYS A 58 2.30 1.26 8.41
CA CYS A 58 2.42 1.97 7.16
C CYS A 58 1.08 1.97 6.39
N ASN A 59 0.66 3.16 5.96
CA ASN A 59 -0.49 3.31 5.07
C ASN A 59 -0.24 4.24 3.88
N ALA A 60 0.95 4.84 3.82
CA ALA A 60 1.41 5.66 2.72
C ALA A 60 2.93 5.57 2.58
N LEU A 61 3.45 5.97 1.43
CA LEU A 61 4.89 6.07 1.19
C LEU A 61 5.22 7.26 0.31
N ALA A 62 6.44 7.74 0.41
CA ALA A 62 7.03 8.67 -0.55
C ALA A 62 8.33 8.07 -1.11
N PHE A 63 8.45 8.02 -2.44
CA PHE A 63 9.60 7.47 -3.13
C PHE A 63 10.29 8.55 -3.96
N THR A 64 11.61 8.70 -3.76
CA THR A 64 12.44 9.65 -4.51
C THR A 64 13.90 9.23 -4.46
N LYS A 65 14.64 9.38 -5.57
CA LYS A 65 16.09 9.15 -5.66
C LYS A 65 16.55 7.86 -4.96
N ASN A 66 15.93 6.73 -5.29
CA ASN A 66 16.23 5.41 -4.70
C ASN A 66 16.12 5.39 -3.17
N ARG A 67 15.20 6.19 -2.62
CA ARG A 67 14.89 6.23 -1.20
C ARG A 67 13.39 6.11 -1.01
N CYS A 68 13.04 5.19 -0.13
CA CYS A 68 11.69 4.94 0.33
C CYS A 68 11.52 5.60 1.70
N TYR A 69 10.44 6.37 1.87
CA TYR A 69 10.00 6.90 3.15
C TYR A 69 8.65 6.24 3.46
N LEU A 70 8.62 5.38 4.47
CA LEU A 70 7.38 4.77 4.95
C LEU A 70 6.63 5.76 5.82
N LYS A 71 5.31 5.84 5.65
CA LYS A 71 4.49 6.84 6.31
C LYS A 71 3.20 6.27 6.89
N VAL A 72 2.77 6.89 7.99
CA VAL A 72 1.42 6.79 8.54
C VAL A 72 0.74 8.16 8.43
N VAL A 73 -0.34 8.21 7.66
CA VAL A 73 -1.04 9.45 7.31
C VAL A 73 -2.52 9.28 7.64
N ALA A 74 -3.12 10.25 8.33
CA ALA A 74 -4.56 10.24 8.56
C ALA A 74 -5.32 10.43 7.23
N GLN A 75 -6.52 9.86 7.13
CA GLN A 75 -7.30 9.93 5.89
C GLN A 75 -7.54 11.39 5.42
N ASP A 76 -7.80 12.30 6.37
CA ASP A 76 -8.06 13.72 6.07
C ASP A 76 -6.76 14.47 5.64
N ASP A 77 -5.58 13.94 5.99
CA ASP A 77 -4.29 14.52 5.60
C ASP A 77 -3.91 14.18 4.15
N VAL A 78 -4.47 13.09 3.58
CA VAL A 78 -4.23 12.68 2.18
C VAL A 78 -4.51 13.83 1.21
N LEU A 79 -5.50 14.66 1.51
CA LEU A 79 -5.91 15.80 0.68
C LEU A 79 -5.34 17.14 1.16
N THR A 80 -5.08 17.29 2.45
CA THR A 80 -4.77 18.61 3.06
C THR A 80 -3.27 18.83 3.30
N LYS A 81 -2.47 17.77 3.42
CA LYS A 81 -1.03 17.83 3.73
C LYS A 81 -0.14 17.46 2.55
N VAL A 82 -0.72 17.10 1.41
CA VAL A 82 0.05 16.75 0.21
C VAL A 82 0.52 18.01 -0.52
N VAL A 83 1.83 18.18 -0.69
CA VAL A 83 2.45 19.34 -1.34
C VAL A 83 3.04 18.97 -2.70
N HIS A 84 3.26 19.96 -3.57
CA HIS A 84 3.93 19.72 -4.86
C HIS A 84 5.43 19.52 -4.68
N LYS A 85 5.94 18.37 -5.15
CA LYS A 85 7.36 18.02 -5.15
C LYS A 85 7.65 17.15 -6.36
N LYS A 86 8.16 17.78 -7.44
CA LYS A 86 8.29 17.19 -8.79
C LYS A 86 8.98 15.81 -8.86
N ASP A 87 9.95 15.56 -7.98
CA ASP A 87 10.80 14.37 -8.02
C ASP A 87 10.33 13.27 -7.03
N VAL A 88 9.13 13.41 -6.47
CA VAL A 88 8.57 12.47 -5.49
C VAL A 88 7.32 11.82 -6.07
N VAL A 89 7.21 10.51 -5.85
CA VAL A 89 5.97 9.76 -6.05
C VAL A 89 5.46 9.33 -4.68
N THR A 90 4.25 9.77 -4.34
CA THR A 90 3.57 9.35 -3.12
C THR A 90 2.55 8.29 -3.46
N CYS A 91 2.47 7.22 -2.67
CA CYS A 91 1.42 6.22 -2.80
C CYS A 91 0.69 6.03 -1.48
N VAL A 92 -0.62 5.82 -1.51
CA VAL A 92 -1.47 5.55 -0.34
C VAL A 92 -2.17 4.21 -0.52
N LEU A 93 -2.31 3.43 0.55
CA LEU A 93 -2.99 2.14 0.52
C LEU A 93 -4.48 2.28 0.13
N SER A 94 -4.85 1.65 -0.98
CA SER A 94 -6.24 1.53 -1.44
C SER A 94 -6.92 0.41 -0.64
N GLY A 95 -7.45 0.70 0.55
CA GLY A 95 -8.14 -0.34 1.34
C GLY A 95 -8.43 -0.05 2.80
N ARG A 96 -7.85 0.99 3.41
CA ARG A 96 -8.30 1.52 4.72
C ARG A 96 -9.19 2.75 4.57
N GLN A 97 -10.07 2.75 3.57
CA GLN A 97 -11.22 3.65 3.59
C GLN A 97 -12.08 3.20 4.78
N SER A 98 -11.90 3.85 5.94
CA SER A 98 -12.97 3.91 6.93
C SER A 98 -14.23 4.25 6.15
N SER A 99 -15.21 3.36 6.22
CA SER A 99 -16.59 3.58 5.84
C SER A 99 -17.02 5.02 6.18
N LYS A 100 -16.85 5.93 5.22
CA LYS A 100 -17.61 7.17 5.11
C LYS A 100 -18.45 6.96 3.85
N GLU A 101 -19.47 6.11 4.02
CA GLU A 101 -20.82 6.34 3.55
C GLU A 101 -20.89 7.39 2.43
N LYS A 102 -20.65 6.96 1.18
CA LYS A 102 -21.17 7.69 0.02
C LYS A 102 -22.67 7.41 -0.08
N HIS A 103 -23.43 7.87 0.91
CA HIS A 103 -24.89 8.00 0.84
C HIS A 103 -25.26 9.48 0.80
N ILE A 104 -24.90 10.13 -0.30
CA ILE A 104 -25.63 11.33 -0.71
C ILE A 104 -26.77 10.86 -1.59
N ARG A 105 -27.95 10.86 -0.95
CA ARG A 105 -29.25 10.53 -1.52
C ARG A 105 -29.49 11.28 -2.83
N ARG A 106 -30.04 10.58 -3.82
CA ARG A 106 -30.68 11.16 -5.00
C ARG A 106 -31.71 12.19 -4.56
N GLY A 107 -31.39 13.47 -4.75
CA GLY A 107 -32.37 14.55 -4.67
C GLY A 107 -33.38 14.38 -5.81
N ARG A 108 -34.63 14.07 -5.44
CA ARG A 108 -35.79 14.18 -6.31
C ARG A 108 -36.11 15.67 -6.46
N PHE A 109 -35.94 16.20 -7.66
CA PHE A 109 -36.47 17.52 -8.01
C PHE A 109 -38.00 17.43 -8.03
N HIS A 110 -38.64 18.30 -7.26
CA HIS A 110 -40.06 18.63 -7.35
C HIS A 110 -40.20 19.87 -8.23
#